data_AF-A0A1F3RIJ7-F1
#
_entry.id   AF-A0A1F3RIJ7-F1
#
_cell.length_a   1.000
_cell.length_b   1.000
_cell.length_c   1.000
_cell.angle_alpha   90.00
_cell.angle_beta   90.00
_cell.angle_gamma   90.00
#
_symmetry.space_group_name_H-M   'P 1'
#
loop_
_entity.id
_entity.type
_entity.pdbx_description
1 polymer ?
#
loop_
_entity_poly.entity_id
_entity_poly.type
_entity_poly.pdbx_seq_one_letter_code
_entity_poly.pdbx_strand_id
1 'polypeptide(L)'
;MTDSSNDSDDSDDYLIELIGLKEDFQKEGMAAYGEIYNRYWDKLYHIAKGVCKNRNGYEQEAEDLVADTFQRIYNQASSFNKGDITKKEVIYYRILKWMTSIMKNVFFDLYIDAPGKELILKENKERKNNPNQIEEISSHIIPIKTIKKHFDDEDEVFLNQLENLEKNNHISEEEHSETINEELINQYINSLPKREAEIVRETYMCYVPGKNTPKEVLDYFENKFGTKRDNVRRILKKFRDKIKEDLEEKIIIRR
;
A
#
# COMPACT_ATOMS: atom_id res chain seq x y z
N MET A 1 -1.65 30.14 -25.73
CA MET A 1 -1.09 29.02 -24.96
C MET A 1 -1.85 28.99 -23.66
N THR A 2 -2.93 28.22 -23.63
CA THR A 2 -3.78 28.03 -22.46
C THR A 2 -3.09 27.03 -21.56
N ASP A 3 -2.57 27.51 -20.44
CA ASP A 3 -2.07 26.70 -19.34
C ASP A 3 -3.29 26.08 -18.66
N SER A 4 -3.75 24.95 -19.21
CA SER A 4 -4.76 24.12 -18.59
C SER A 4 -4.07 23.35 -17.47
N SER A 5 -3.92 23.97 -16.30
CA SER A 5 -3.61 23.28 -15.05
C SER A 5 -4.78 22.35 -14.73
N ASN A 6 -4.75 21.19 -15.37
CA ASN A 6 -5.68 20.10 -15.17
C ASN A 6 -5.25 19.45 -13.86
N ASP A 7 -5.62 20.05 -12.73
CA ASP A 7 -5.52 19.41 -11.42
C ASP A 7 -6.30 18.09 -11.53
N SER A 8 -5.58 17.00 -11.79
CA SER A 8 -6.23 15.69 -11.87
C SER A 8 -6.73 15.39 -10.46
N ASP A 9 -8.04 15.23 -10.32
CA ASP A 9 -8.70 14.86 -9.05
C ASP A 9 -8.46 13.37 -8.71
N ASP A 10 -7.45 12.77 -9.33
CA ASP A 10 -7.03 11.41 -9.08
C ASP A 10 -6.63 11.29 -7.61
N SER A 11 -7.21 10.29 -6.94
CA SER A 11 -6.90 10.02 -5.55
C SER A 11 -5.47 9.50 -5.40
N ASP A 12 -4.81 9.84 -4.29
CA ASP A 12 -3.40 9.47 -4.09
C ASP A 12 -3.19 7.95 -4.12
N ASP A 13 -4.16 7.14 -3.66
CA ASP A 13 -4.08 5.68 -3.73
C ASP A 13 -4.15 5.16 -5.16
N TYR A 14 -4.97 5.77 -6.02
CA TYR A 14 -5.03 5.43 -7.43
C TYR A 14 -3.71 5.76 -8.13
N LEU A 15 -3.11 6.91 -7.83
CA LEU A 15 -1.79 7.28 -8.34
C LEU A 15 -0.72 6.27 -7.91
N ILE A 16 -0.69 5.86 -6.64
CA ILE A 16 0.24 4.82 -6.16
C ILE A 16 0.01 3.48 -6.87
N GLU A 17 -1.24 3.09 -7.10
CA GLU A 17 -1.59 1.88 -7.85
C GLU A 17 -1.06 1.94 -9.30
N LEU A 18 -1.26 3.07 -10.00
CA LEU A 18 -0.71 3.29 -11.33
C LEU A 18 0.82 3.19 -11.37
N ILE A 19 1.52 3.74 -10.37
CA ILE A 19 2.98 3.57 -10.24
C ILE A 19 3.35 2.08 -10.03
N GLY A 20 2.50 1.34 -9.32
CA GLY A 20 2.63 -0.11 -9.15
C GLY A 20 2.55 -0.88 -10.48
N LEU A 21 1.74 -0.38 -11.43
CA LEU A 21 1.53 -0.96 -12.75
C LEU A 21 2.47 -0.40 -13.85
N LYS A 22 3.52 0.35 -13.47
CA LYS A 22 4.48 0.98 -14.39
C LYS A 22 5.14 0.05 -15.42
N GLU A 23 5.20 -1.26 -15.18
CA GLU A 23 5.75 -2.23 -16.13
C GLU A 23 4.81 -2.44 -17.33
N ASP A 24 3.50 -2.40 -17.09
CA ASP A 24 2.46 -2.54 -18.11
C ASP A 24 2.05 -1.18 -18.70
N PHE A 25 2.09 -0.11 -17.90
CA PHE A 25 1.65 1.25 -18.25
C PHE A 25 2.72 2.28 -17.92
N GLN A 26 3.84 2.24 -18.65
CA GLN A 26 5.02 3.06 -18.33
C GLN A 26 4.76 4.56 -18.33
N LYS A 27 3.95 5.08 -19.27
CA LYS A 27 3.69 6.52 -19.37
C LYS A 27 2.81 7.00 -18.22
N GLU A 28 1.74 6.26 -17.94
CA GLU A 28 0.77 6.53 -16.89
C GLU A 28 1.43 6.39 -15.52
N GLY A 29 2.20 5.33 -15.30
CA GLY A 29 2.96 5.14 -14.06
C GLY A 29 4.00 6.25 -13.82
N MET A 30 4.68 6.73 -14.87
CA MET A 30 5.61 7.85 -14.75
C MET A 30 4.90 9.18 -14.50
N ALA A 31 3.75 9.42 -15.14
CA ALA A 31 2.94 10.61 -14.88
C ALA A 31 2.41 10.62 -13.43
N ALA A 32 1.86 9.49 -12.96
CA ALA A 32 1.41 9.32 -11.60
C ALA A 32 2.54 9.50 -10.58
N TYR A 33 3.76 9.04 -10.90
CA TYR A 33 4.93 9.28 -10.07
C TYR A 33 5.27 10.77 -9.96
N GLY A 34 5.20 11.52 -11.06
CA GLY A 34 5.40 12.97 -11.05
C GLY A 34 4.37 13.70 -10.15
N GLU A 35 3.11 13.29 -10.21
CA GLU A 35 2.04 13.83 -9.35
C GLU A 35 2.31 13.54 -7.87
N ILE A 36 2.62 12.29 -7.51
CA ILE A 36 2.96 11.91 -6.15
C ILE A 36 4.21 12.65 -5.65
N TYR A 37 5.23 12.79 -6.49
CA TYR A 37 6.43 13.56 -6.17
C TYR A 37 6.07 15.00 -5.81
N ASN A 38 5.32 15.70 -6.65
CA ASN A 38 4.90 17.09 -6.40
C ASN A 38 4.06 17.22 -5.13
N ARG A 39 3.11 16.30 -4.89
CA ARG A 39 2.22 16.34 -3.72
C ARG A 39 2.95 16.10 -2.41
N TYR A 40 3.97 15.25 -2.39
CA TYR A 40 4.61 14.79 -1.14
C TYR A 40 6.02 15.34 -0.89
N TRP A 41 6.65 15.99 -1.88
CA TRP A 41 8.02 16.51 -1.77
C TRP A 41 8.24 17.36 -0.52
N ASP A 42 7.45 18.42 -0.33
CA ASP A 42 7.64 19.38 0.76
C ASP A 42 7.54 18.71 2.15
N LYS A 43 6.59 17.77 2.31
CA LYS A 43 6.39 17.04 3.57
C LYS A 43 7.57 16.14 3.87
N LEU A 44 8.00 15.34 2.89
CA LEU A 44 9.15 14.46 3.03
C LEU A 44 10.45 15.23 3.22
N TYR A 45 10.61 16.39 2.58
CA TYR A 45 11.75 17.26 2.75
C TYR A 45 11.82 17.87 4.16
N HIS A 46 10.70 18.30 4.73
CA HIS A 46 10.67 18.77 6.10
C HIS A 46 11.16 17.69 7.09
N ILE A 47 10.66 16.46 6.94
CA ILE A 47 11.05 15.31 7.75
C ILE A 47 12.55 15.02 7.57
N ALA A 48 13.02 14.97 6.32
CA ALA A 48 14.42 14.71 5.99
C ALA A 48 15.35 15.78 6.60
N LYS A 49 15.00 17.07 6.54
CA LYS A 49 15.75 18.14 7.21
C LYS A 49 15.84 17.90 8.71
N GLY A 50 14.74 17.51 9.36
CA GLY A 50 14.71 17.19 10.78
C GLY A 50 15.71 16.09 11.15
N VAL A 51 15.79 15.04 10.33
CA VAL A 51 16.69 13.90 10.52
C VAL A 51 18.15 14.28 10.25
N CYS A 52 18.42 15.06 9.20
CA CYS A 52 19.77 15.43 8.79
C CYS A 52 20.36 16.63 9.55
N LYS A 53 19.57 17.39 10.32
CA LYS A 53 19.94 18.70 10.91
C LYS A 53 21.28 18.80 11.66
N ASN A 54 21.80 17.67 12.17
CA ASN A 54 23.06 17.63 12.92
C ASN A 54 24.28 17.30 12.04
N ARG A 55 24.09 17.17 10.71
CA ARG A 55 25.13 16.83 9.74
C ARG A 55 25.56 18.09 8.98
N ASN A 56 26.82 18.11 8.57
CA ASN A 56 27.34 19.21 7.75
C ASN A 56 26.69 19.16 6.37
N GLY A 57 26.14 20.28 5.88
CA GLY A 57 25.43 20.29 4.60
C GLY A 57 24.05 19.61 4.65
N TYR A 58 23.39 19.61 5.81
CA TYR A 58 22.13 18.89 6.04
C TYR A 58 21.00 19.18 5.04
N GLU A 59 20.97 20.36 4.41
CA GLU A 59 19.96 20.68 3.40
C GLU A 59 20.15 19.85 2.13
N GLN A 60 21.39 19.75 1.65
CA GLN A 60 21.72 18.92 0.49
C GLN A 60 21.51 17.44 0.82
N GLU A 61 21.96 16.98 1.99
CA GLU A 61 21.71 15.59 2.40
C GLU A 61 20.21 15.29 2.55
N ALA A 62 19.39 16.27 2.93
CA ALA A 62 17.94 16.09 3.02
C ALA A 62 17.31 15.99 1.62
N GLU A 63 17.75 16.79 0.65
CA GLU A 63 17.32 16.68 -0.75
C GLU A 63 17.69 15.31 -1.33
N ASP A 64 18.93 14.86 -1.12
CA ASP A 64 19.42 13.56 -1.58
C ASP A 64 18.59 12.43 -0.93
N LEU A 65 18.32 12.51 0.38
CA LEU A 65 17.51 11.52 1.08
C LEU A 65 16.09 11.43 0.52
N VAL A 66 15.46 12.57 0.20
CA VAL A 66 14.12 12.60 -0.40
C VAL A 66 14.15 12.01 -1.80
N ALA A 67 15.16 12.34 -2.61
CA ALA A 67 15.34 11.78 -3.96
C ALA A 67 15.50 10.25 -3.93
N ASP A 68 16.37 9.74 -3.06
CA ASP A 68 16.56 8.29 -2.86
C ASP A 68 15.27 7.61 -2.34
N THR A 69 14.52 8.31 -1.49
CA THR A 69 13.23 7.85 -0.98
C THR A 69 12.22 7.70 -2.11
N PHE A 70 12.05 8.71 -2.96
CA PHE A 70 11.12 8.65 -4.08
C PHE A 70 11.53 7.60 -5.11
N GLN A 71 12.83 7.42 -5.36
CA GLN A 71 13.30 6.32 -6.20
C GLN A 71 12.89 4.95 -5.65
N ARG A 72 12.91 4.78 -4.33
CA ARG A 72 12.48 3.54 -3.69
C ARG A 72 10.95 3.38 -3.65
N ILE A 73 10.20 4.47 -3.48
CA ILE A 73 8.74 4.51 -3.64
C ILE A 73 8.35 4.04 -5.05
N TYR A 74 8.97 4.59 -6.10
CA TYR A 74 8.71 4.19 -7.49
C TYR A 74 8.88 2.68 -7.70
N ASN A 75 9.96 2.13 -7.15
CA ASN A 75 10.28 0.71 -7.26
C ASN A 75 9.34 -0.17 -6.42
N GLN A 76 8.86 0.30 -5.27
CA GLN A 76 8.09 -0.48 -4.30
C GLN A 76 6.59 -0.15 -4.28
N ALA A 77 6.08 0.69 -5.19
CA ALA A 77 4.69 1.13 -5.19
C ALA A 77 3.65 0.00 -5.14
N SER A 78 3.91 -1.13 -5.82
CA SER A 78 3.04 -2.32 -5.78
C SER A 78 2.94 -3.00 -4.40
N SER A 79 3.81 -2.64 -3.46
CA SER A 79 3.76 -3.13 -2.07
C SER A 79 2.84 -2.31 -1.17
N PHE A 80 2.41 -1.13 -1.62
CA PHE A 80 1.45 -0.32 -0.87
C PHE A 80 0.11 -1.04 -0.80
N ASN A 81 -0.46 -1.10 0.40
CA ASN A 81 -1.76 -1.71 0.63
C ASN A 81 -2.61 -0.73 1.44
N LYS A 82 -3.69 -0.22 0.84
CA LYS A 82 -4.65 0.68 1.49
C LYS A 82 -5.62 -0.03 2.45
N GLY A 83 -5.75 -1.35 2.36
CA GLY A 83 -6.78 -2.11 3.08
C GLY A 83 -8.19 -1.69 2.63
N ASP A 84 -9.14 -1.69 3.58
CA ASP A 84 -10.53 -1.32 3.32
C ASP A 84 -10.82 0.18 3.54
N ILE A 85 -9.78 1.02 3.52
CA ILE A 85 -9.91 2.45 3.80
C ILE A 85 -10.42 3.17 2.55
N THR A 86 -11.52 3.91 2.71
CA THR A 86 -12.17 4.68 1.64
C THR A 86 -12.06 6.20 1.82
N LYS A 87 -11.88 6.69 3.05
CA LYS A 87 -11.82 8.14 3.31
C LYS A 87 -10.49 8.74 2.82
N LYS A 88 -10.58 9.74 1.92
CA LYS A 88 -9.44 10.41 1.26
C LYS A 88 -8.38 10.91 2.26
N GLU A 89 -8.80 11.51 3.36
CA GLU A 89 -7.90 12.00 4.42
C GLU A 89 -7.09 10.88 5.07
N VAL A 90 -7.72 9.74 5.35
CA VAL A 90 -7.06 8.59 5.97
C VAL A 90 -6.11 7.90 4.99
N ILE A 91 -6.48 7.86 3.71
CA ILE A 91 -5.61 7.38 2.62
C ILE A 91 -4.33 8.22 2.54
N TYR A 92 -4.47 9.55 2.51
CA TYR A 92 -3.34 10.48 2.47
C TYR A 92 -2.33 10.18 3.58
N TYR A 93 -2.82 10.02 4.81
CA TYR A 93 -1.97 9.74 5.96
C TYR A 93 -1.34 8.35 5.93
N ARG A 94 -2.06 7.34 5.44
CA ARG A 94 -1.53 6.00 5.27
C ARG A 94 -0.41 5.96 4.23
N ILE A 95 -0.55 6.71 3.15
CA ILE A 95 0.49 6.88 2.14
C ILE A 95 1.71 7.57 2.77
N LEU A 96 1.51 8.68 3.49
CA LEU A 96 2.61 9.39 4.15
C LEU A 96 3.37 8.48 5.12
N LYS A 97 2.66 7.72 5.97
CA LYS A 97 3.26 6.74 6.89
C LYS A 97 4.04 5.64 6.18
N TRP A 98 3.54 5.17 5.04
CA TRP A 98 4.26 4.20 4.20
C TRP A 98 5.51 4.82 3.58
N MET A 99 5.45 6.05 3.09
CA MET A 99 6.60 6.78 2.54
C MET A 99 7.67 7.08 3.61
N THR A 100 7.28 7.48 4.82
CA THR A 100 8.24 7.72 5.91
C THR A 100 8.92 6.43 6.37
N SER A 101 8.20 5.31 6.35
CA SER A 101 8.81 3.97 6.55
C SER A 101 9.88 3.66 5.49
N ILE A 102 9.59 3.96 4.21
CA ILE A 102 10.58 3.82 3.14
C ILE A 102 11.77 4.74 3.37
N MET A 103 11.54 6.02 3.69
CA MET A 103 12.59 7.00 3.97
C MET A 103 13.50 6.56 5.11
N LYS A 104 12.92 6.05 6.20
CA LYS A 104 13.68 5.52 7.34
C LYS A 104 14.60 4.38 6.92
N ASN A 105 14.13 3.48 6.06
CA ASN A 105 14.95 2.39 5.53
C ASN A 105 16.04 2.90 4.60
N VAL A 106 15.74 3.86 3.72
CA VAL A 106 16.72 4.50 2.83
C VAL A 106 17.81 5.19 3.65
N PHE A 107 17.42 5.97 4.65
CA PHE A 107 18.34 6.64 5.56
C PHE A 107 19.25 5.63 6.27
N PHE A 108 18.67 4.58 6.85
CA PHE A 108 19.46 3.54 7.49
C PHE A 108 20.40 2.83 6.51
N ASP A 109 19.93 2.50 5.31
CA ASP A 109 20.69 1.74 4.33
C ASP A 109 21.87 2.55 3.75
N LEU A 110 21.64 3.80 3.37
CA LEU A 110 22.57 4.61 2.57
C LEU A 110 23.32 5.67 3.40
N TYR A 111 22.69 6.24 4.42
CA TYR A 111 23.19 7.42 5.12
C TYR A 111 23.85 7.09 6.47
N ILE A 112 23.64 5.88 6.99
CA ILE A 112 24.30 5.38 8.19
C ILE A 112 25.42 4.40 7.81
N ASP A 113 26.62 4.67 8.33
CA ASP A 113 27.79 3.83 8.14
C ASP A 113 27.71 2.51 8.93
N ALA A 114 28.61 1.56 8.63
CA ALA A 114 28.60 0.27 9.31
C ALA A 114 28.73 0.37 10.85
N PRO A 115 29.64 1.21 11.40
CA PRO A 115 29.70 1.44 12.85
C PRO A 115 28.39 1.97 13.44
N GLY A 116 27.72 2.92 12.78
CA GLY A 116 26.42 3.42 13.21
C GLY A 116 25.33 2.38 13.16
N LYS A 117 25.31 1.53 12.14
CA LYS A 117 24.37 0.41 12.04
C LYS A 117 24.56 -0.57 13.21
N GLU A 118 25.80 -0.93 13.53
CA GLU A 118 26.11 -1.83 14.65
C GLU A 118 25.65 -1.27 15.99
N LEU A 119 25.88 0.02 16.23
CA LEU A 119 25.43 0.70 17.44
C LEU A 119 23.90 0.71 17.54
N ILE A 120 23.20 1.01 16.44
CA ILE A 120 21.73 0.96 16.38
C ILE A 120 21.20 -0.45 16.67
N LEU A 121 21.82 -1.47 16.09
CA LEU A 121 21.43 -2.86 16.32
C LEU A 121 21.68 -3.30 17.77
N LYS A 122 22.78 -2.85 18.37
CA LYS A 122 23.11 -3.11 19.78
C LYS A 122 22.09 -2.45 20.71
N GLU A 123 21.81 -1.16 20.52
CA GLU A 123 20.82 -0.42 21.31
C GLU A 123 19.42 -1.05 21.21
N ASN A 124 19.02 -1.50 20.01
CA ASN A 124 17.72 -2.17 19.82
C ASN A 124 17.66 -3.53 20.54
N LYS A 125 18.76 -4.29 20.58
CA LYS A 125 18.84 -5.54 21.37
C LYS A 125 18.77 -5.25 22.87
N GLU A 126 19.46 -4.22 23.34
CA GLU A 126 19.45 -3.80 24.74
C GLU A 126 18.06 -3.30 25.17
N ARG A 127 17.36 -2.49 24.36
CA ARG A 127 15.96 -2.07 24.61
C ARG A 127 14.99 -3.24 24.74
N LYS A 128 15.13 -4.26 23.89
CA LYS A 128 14.30 -5.47 23.97
C LYS A 128 14.54 -6.24 25.27
N ASN A 129 15.76 -6.20 25.80
CA ASN A 129 16.12 -6.91 27.02
C ASN A 129 15.85 -6.08 28.29
N ASN A 130 15.84 -4.75 28.20
CA ASN A 130 15.62 -3.87 29.36
C ASN A 130 14.98 -2.53 28.94
N PRO A 131 13.64 -2.44 28.83
CA PRO A 131 12.95 -1.26 28.33
C PRO A 131 13.09 0.00 29.23
N ASN A 132 13.53 -0.15 30.49
CA ASN A 132 13.50 0.93 31.49
C ASN A 132 14.86 1.65 31.72
N GLN A 133 15.94 1.33 30.99
CA GLN A 133 17.31 1.77 31.38
C GLN A 133 18.11 2.60 30.36
N ILE A 134 17.52 3.15 29.29
CA ILE A 134 18.31 3.70 28.16
C ILE A 134 18.03 5.20 27.94
N GLU A 135 18.55 6.05 28.83
CA GLU A 135 18.53 7.51 28.62
C GLU A 135 19.87 8.15 28.23
N GLU A 136 21.01 7.43 28.30
CA GLU A 136 22.31 8.14 28.41
C GLU A 136 23.45 7.70 27.48
N ILE A 137 23.19 7.08 26.32
CA ILE A 137 24.27 6.63 25.43
C ILE A 137 24.33 7.40 24.09
N SER A 138 25.50 8.03 23.92
CA SER A 138 26.23 8.39 22.69
C SER A 138 25.89 9.69 21.94
N SER A 139 26.94 10.52 21.81
CA SER A 139 26.97 11.87 21.26
C SER A 139 27.64 11.98 19.88
N HIS A 140 27.92 10.87 19.19
CA HIS A 140 28.70 10.91 17.92
C HIS A 140 28.01 10.27 16.72
N ILE A 141 26.80 9.76 16.89
CA ILE A 141 25.92 9.25 15.83
C ILE A 141 24.57 9.88 16.11
N ILE A 142 23.83 10.34 15.09
CA ILE A 142 22.51 10.94 15.28
C ILE A 142 21.77 10.08 16.30
N PRO A 143 21.50 10.61 17.52
CA PRO A 143 21.00 9.78 18.59
C PRO A 143 19.79 9.03 18.07
N ILE A 144 19.64 7.73 18.35
CA ILE A 144 18.42 7.03 17.96
C ILE A 144 17.20 7.78 18.49
N LYS A 145 17.35 8.44 19.64
CA LYS A 145 16.37 9.37 20.19
C LYS A 145 16.03 10.50 19.23
N THR A 146 16.97 11.05 18.45
CA THR A 146 16.76 12.08 17.42
C THR A 146 16.12 11.53 16.15
N ILE A 147 16.53 10.33 15.68
CA ILE A 147 15.84 9.65 14.56
C ILE A 147 14.39 9.38 14.96
N LYS A 148 14.18 8.74 16.11
CA LYS A 148 12.86 8.57 16.72
C LYS A 148 12.17 9.90 16.94
N LYS A 149 12.85 10.93 17.45
CA LYS A 149 12.25 12.25 17.66
C LYS A 149 11.64 12.81 16.38
N HIS A 150 12.38 12.79 15.28
CA HIS A 150 11.93 13.44 14.05
C HIS A 150 11.03 12.55 13.19
N PHE A 151 11.10 11.22 13.37
CA PHE A 151 10.15 10.29 12.76
C PHE A 151 8.94 9.95 13.65
N ASP A 152 8.97 10.23 14.95
CA ASP A 152 7.94 9.84 15.93
C ASP A 152 7.32 11.08 16.67
N ASP A 153 8.01 12.22 16.90
CA ASP A 153 7.46 13.34 17.72
C ASP A 153 6.55 14.32 16.96
N GLU A 154 6.73 14.54 15.65
CA GLU A 154 5.67 15.17 14.83
C GLU A 154 4.55 14.17 14.52
N ASP A 155 4.84 12.88 14.76
CA ASP A 155 3.97 11.76 14.46
C ASP A 155 3.10 11.34 15.65
N GLU A 156 3.37 11.62 16.93
CA GLU A 156 2.46 11.18 18.00
C GLU A 156 1.10 11.90 17.94
N VAL A 157 1.07 13.20 17.62
CA VAL A 157 -0.19 13.95 17.44
C VAL A 157 -0.91 13.47 16.18
N PHE A 158 -0.16 13.22 15.10
CA PHE A 158 -0.64 12.70 13.83
C PHE A 158 -1.15 11.26 13.92
N LEU A 159 -0.42 10.37 14.58
CA LEU A 159 -0.76 8.97 14.85
C LEU A 159 -1.93 8.89 15.82
N ASN A 160 -2.04 9.78 16.81
CA ASN A 160 -3.24 9.88 17.63
C ASN A 160 -4.45 10.37 16.83
N GLN A 161 -4.29 11.34 15.93
CA GLN A 161 -5.35 11.74 15.01
C GLN A 161 -5.74 10.58 14.07
N LEU A 162 -4.77 9.83 13.56
CA LEU A 162 -4.95 8.64 12.73
C LEU A 162 -5.69 7.53 13.49
N GLU A 163 -5.25 7.20 14.70
CA GLU A 163 -5.84 6.15 15.53
C GLU A 163 -7.26 6.55 15.96
N ASN A 164 -7.50 7.84 16.21
CA ASN A 164 -8.84 8.36 16.46
C ASN A 164 -9.73 8.33 15.21
N LEU A 165 -9.19 8.65 14.02
CA LEU A 165 -9.92 8.53 12.75
C LEU A 165 -10.22 7.08 12.37
N GLU A 166 -9.29 6.15 12.61
CA GLU A 166 -9.48 4.71 12.40
C GLU A 166 -10.51 4.14 13.39
N LYS A 167 -10.45 4.52 14.67
CA LYS A 167 -11.46 4.15 15.68
C LYS A 167 -12.84 4.72 15.32
N ASN A 168 -12.90 5.93 14.78
CA ASN A 168 -14.15 6.56 14.34
C ASN A 168 -14.66 6.04 12.99
N ASN A 169 -13.78 5.48 12.14
CA ASN A 169 -14.14 4.77 10.91
C ASN A 169 -14.66 3.36 11.16
N HIS A 170 -14.48 2.83 12.38
CA HIS A 170 -15.03 1.54 12.76
C HIS A 170 -16.53 1.60 13.13
N ILE A 171 -17.24 2.65 12.69
CA ILE A 171 -18.67 2.87 12.91
C ILE A 171 -19.44 2.59 11.62
N SER A 172 -20.38 1.65 11.79
CA SER A 172 -21.47 1.18 10.93
C SER A 172 -21.09 0.48 9.63
N GLU A 173 -21.40 -0.82 9.62
CA GLU A 173 -22.00 -1.56 8.50
C GLU A 173 -23.09 -0.70 7.83
N GLU A 174 -22.69 0.30 7.04
CA GLU A 174 -23.60 1.10 6.22
C GLU A 174 -23.86 0.34 4.92
N GLU A 175 -25.08 -0.16 4.84
CA GLU A 175 -25.85 -0.49 3.63
C GLU A 175 -25.00 -0.78 2.40
N HIS A 176 -24.76 -2.08 2.15
CA HIS A 176 -24.41 -2.63 0.85
C HIS A 176 -25.45 -2.16 -0.19
N SER A 177 -25.27 -0.96 -0.73
CA SER A 177 -25.76 -0.67 -2.07
C SER A 177 -24.93 -1.54 -3.00
N GLU A 178 -25.48 -2.69 -3.37
CA GLU A 178 -24.91 -3.55 -4.40
C GLU A 178 -24.50 -2.66 -5.56
N THR A 179 -23.21 -2.63 -5.86
CA THR A 179 -22.75 -1.80 -6.98
C THR A 179 -23.33 -2.37 -8.26
N ILE A 180 -23.60 -1.53 -9.27
CA ILE A 180 -24.11 -2.00 -10.59
C ILE A 180 -23.25 -3.15 -11.15
N ASN A 181 -21.94 -3.14 -10.88
CA ASN A 181 -21.02 -4.21 -11.26
C ASN A 181 -21.30 -5.52 -10.51
N GLU A 182 -21.60 -5.44 -9.21
CA GLU A 182 -21.96 -6.58 -8.38
C GLU A 182 -23.28 -7.21 -8.83
N GLU A 183 -24.29 -6.40 -9.15
CA GLU A 183 -25.55 -6.89 -9.74
C GLU A 183 -25.32 -7.62 -11.06
N LEU A 184 -24.49 -7.06 -11.96
CA LEU A 184 -24.16 -7.68 -13.25
C LEU A 184 -23.43 -9.01 -13.07
N ILE A 185 -22.45 -9.06 -12.15
CA ILE A 185 -21.73 -10.30 -11.82
C ILE A 185 -22.69 -11.34 -11.23
N ASN A 186 -23.57 -10.94 -10.30
CA ASN A 186 -24.55 -11.83 -9.67
C ASN A 186 -25.57 -12.37 -10.68
N GLN A 187 -26.08 -11.53 -11.58
CA GLN A 187 -26.93 -11.97 -12.69
C GLN A 187 -26.23 -13.01 -13.55
N TYR A 188 -24.95 -12.79 -13.88
CA TYR A 188 -24.18 -13.72 -14.68
C TYR A 188 -23.94 -15.05 -13.96
N ILE A 189 -23.53 -15.03 -12.68
CA ILE A 189 -23.38 -16.23 -11.85
C ILE A 189 -24.69 -17.01 -11.77
N ASN A 190 -25.83 -16.32 -11.62
CA ASN A 190 -27.15 -16.94 -11.56
C ASN A 190 -27.59 -17.57 -12.89
N SER A 191 -27.01 -17.15 -14.02
CA SER A 191 -27.27 -17.75 -15.34
C SER A 191 -26.51 -19.06 -15.59
N LEU A 192 -25.48 -19.33 -14.79
CA LEU A 192 -24.68 -20.55 -14.93
C LEU A 192 -25.44 -21.79 -14.42
N PRO A 193 -25.12 -23.00 -14.90
CA PRO A 193 -25.60 -24.23 -14.29
C PRO A 193 -25.27 -24.24 -12.79
N LYS A 194 -26.20 -24.71 -11.95
CA LYS A 194 -26.07 -24.70 -10.47
C LYS A 194 -24.69 -25.15 -9.97
N ARG A 195 -24.15 -26.23 -10.55
CA ARG A 195 -22.81 -26.76 -10.24
C ARG A 195 -21.71 -25.74 -10.50
N GLU A 196 -21.74 -25.07 -11.65
CA GLU A 196 -20.70 -24.12 -12.07
C GLU A 196 -20.80 -22.83 -11.26
N ALA A 197 -22.03 -22.34 -11.01
CA ALA A 197 -22.29 -21.19 -10.16
C ALA A 197 -21.70 -21.38 -8.75
N GLU A 198 -21.91 -22.55 -8.15
CA GLU A 198 -21.41 -22.88 -6.82
C GLU A 198 -19.88 -22.99 -6.78
N ILE A 199 -19.26 -23.61 -7.79
CA ILE A 199 -17.79 -23.65 -7.93
C ILE A 199 -17.21 -22.24 -8.01
N VAL A 200 -17.81 -21.35 -8.79
CA VAL A 200 -17.36 -19.96 -8.94
C VAL A 200 -17.45 -19.23 -7.61
N ARG A 201 -18.61 -19.25 -6.94
CA ARG A 201 -18.83 -18.55 -5.67
C ARG A 201 -17.82 -18.96 -4.60
N GLU A 202 -17.70 -20.27 -4.35
CA GLU A 202 -16.79 -20.82 -3.34
C GLU A 202 -15.32 -20.51 -3.66
N THR A 203 -14.95 -20.53 -4.94
CA THR A 203 -13.58 -20.19 -5.35
C THR A 203 -13.25 -18.72 -5.04
N TYR A 204 -14.17 -17.80 -5.32
CA TYR A 204 -13.95 -16.36 -5.09
C TYR A 204 -14.13 -15.95 -3.63
N MET A 205 -14.93 -16.67 -2.84
CA MET A 205 -15.00 -16.50 -1.38
C MET A 205 -13.68 -16.80 -0.68
N CYS A 206 -12.86 -17.71 -1.23
CA CYS A 206 -11.54 -18.05 -0.70
C CYS A 206 -10.38 -17.44 -1.52
N TYR A 207 -10.65 -16.48 -2.40
CA TYR A 207 -9.62 -15.89 -3.24
C TYR A 207 -8.72 -14.97 -2.44
N VAL A 208 -7.40 -15.17 -2.57
CA VAL A 208 -6.38 -14.26 -2.05
C VAL A 208 -5.50 -13.84 -3.23
N PRO A 209 -5.32 -12.54 -3.50
CA PRO A 209 -4.47 -12.05 -4.59
C PRO A 209 -3.09 -12.71 -4.59
N GLY A 210 -2.63 -13.14 -5.78
CA GLY A 210 -1.34 -13.81 -5.96
C GLY A 210 -1.25 -15.25 -5.45
N LYS A 211 -2.33 -15.82 -4.89
CA LYS A 211 -2.38 -17.21 -4.43
C LYS A 211 -3.32 -18.06 -5.28
N ASN A 212 -3.01 -19.35 -5.35
CA ASN A 212 -3.88 -20.35 -5.97
C ASN A 212 -5.05 -20.72 -5.04
N THR A 213 -6.14 -21.25 -5.62
CA THR A 213 -7.26 -21.81 -4.85
C THR A 213 -6.75 -22.86 -3.84
N PRO A 214 -7.13 -22.77 -2.56
CA PRO A 214 -6.71 -23.74 -1.55
C PRO A 214 -7.03 -25.18 -1.93
N LYS A 215 -6.18 -26.13 -1.52
CA LYS A 215 -6.34 -27.54 -1.88
C LYS A 215 -7.64 -28.11 -1.30
N GLU A 216 -8.00 -27.66 -0.11
CA GLU A 216 -9.19 -28.07 0.64
C GLU A 216 -10.47 -27.74 -0.14
N VAL A 217 -10.50 -26.58 -0.80
CA VAL A 217 -11.62 -26.14 -1.65
C VAL A 217 -11.70 -26.99 -2.91
N LEU A 218 -10.56 -27.33 -3.51
CA LEU A 218 -10.53 -28.22 -4.67
C LEU A 218 -11.01 -29.64 -4.30
N ASP A 219 -10.50 -30.20 -3.20
CA ASP A 219 -10.89 -31.51 -2.69
C ASP A 219 -12.41 -31.55 -2.38
N TYR A 220 -12.95 -30.46 -1.82
CA TYR A 220 -14.39 -30.28 -1.62
C TYR A 220 -15.18 -30.38 -2.93
N PHE A 221 -14.74 -29.71 -4.01
CA PHE A 221 -15.42 -29.81 -5.30
C PHE A 221 -15.35 -31.20 -5.92
N GLU A 222 -14.21 -31.89 -5.79
CA GLU A 222 -14.07 -33.25 -6.31
C GLU A 222 -15.05 -34.21 -5.61
N ASN A 223 -15.17 -34.09 -4.29
CA ASN A 223 -16.08 -34.91 -3.48
C ASN A 223 -17.56 -34.56 -3.72
N LYS A 224 -17.91 -33.28 -3.74
CA LYS A 224 -19.31 -32.82 -3.83
C LYS A 224 -19.91 -33.03 -5.22
N PHE A 225 -19.14 -32.79 -6.27
CA PHE A 225 -19.64 -32.81 -7.65
C PHE A 225 -19.11 -33.94 -8.50
N GLY A 226 -18.26 -34.83 -7.95
CA GLY A 226 -17.62 -35.90 -8.71
C GLY A 226 -16.77 -35.37 -9.87
N THR A 227 -16.20 -34.17 -9.73
CA THR A 227 -15.47 -33.50 -10.80
C THR A 227 -13.97 -33.58 -10.59
N LYS A 228 -13.18 -33.47 -11.65
CA LYS A 228 -11.71 -33.42 -11.56
C LYS A 228 -11.24 -31.97 -11.52
N ARG A 229 -10.11 -31.68 -10.87
CA ARG A 229 -9.51 -30.32 -10.83
C ARG A 229 -9.36 -29.66 -12.19
N ASP A 230 -9.02 -30.40 -13.23
CA ASP A 230 -8.91 -29.85 -14.61
C ASP A 230 -10.25 -29.36 -15.17
N ASN A 231 -11.35 -29.96 -14.73
CA ASN A 231 -12.67 -29.50 -15.10
C ASN A 231 -13.04 -28.22 -14.32
N VAL A 232 -12.71 -28.15 -13.02
CA VAL A 232 -12.85 -26.92 -12.21
C VAL A 232 -12.08 -25.76 -12.87
N ARG A 233 -10.82 -25.98 -13.25
CA ARG A 233 -10.00 -24.99 -13.95
C ARG A 233 -10.64 -24.52 -15.25
N ARG A 234 -11.20 -25.45 -16.05
CA ARG A 234 -11.90 -25.11 -17.30
C ARG A 234 -13.16 -24.30 -17.06
N ILE A 235 -13.93 -24.62 -16.01
CA ILE A 235 -15.12 -23.84 -15.61
C ILE A 235 -14.71 -22.42 -15.23
N LEU A 236 -13.71 -22.26 -14.35
CA LEU A 236 -13.21 -20.95 -13.94
C LEU A 236 -12.62 -20.14 -15.10
N LYS A 237 -11.92 -20.79 -16.02
CA LYS A 237 -11.40 -20.15 -17.22
C LYS A 237 -12.55 -19.63 -18.10
N LYS A 238 -13.52 -20.49 -18.43
CA LYS A 238 -14.70 -20.08 -19.21
C LYS A 238 -15.46 -18.94 -18.57
N PHE A 239 -15.59 -18.96 -17.23
CA PHE A 239 -16.20 -17.87 -16.48
C PHE A 239 -15.44 -16.56 -16.69
N ARG A 240 -14.11 -16.54 -16.49
CA ARG A 240 -13.28 -15.34 -16.67
C ARG A 240 -13.29 -14.83 -18.11
N ASP A 241 -13.12 -15.74 -19.08
CA ASP A 241 -13.13 -15.40 -20.51
C ASP A 241 -14.45 -14.72 -20.88
N LYS A 242 -15.58 -15.21 -20.34
CA LYS A 242 -16.89 -14.66 -20.63
C LYS A 242 -17.22 -13.38 -19.84
N ILE A 243 -16.77 -13.23 -18.60
CA ILE A 243 -16.82 -11.92 -17.92
C ILE A 243 -16.05 -10.89 -18.73
N LYS A 244 -14.87 -11.26 -19.24
CA LYS A 244 -14.08 -10.37 -20.08
C LYS A 244 -14.83 -10.01 -21.37
N GLU A 245 -15.45 -10.97 -22.04
CA GLU A 245 -16.17 -10.68 -23.31
C GLU A 245 -17.48 -9.91 -23.10
N ASP A 246 -18.32 -10.31 -22.14
CA ASP A 246 -19.69 -9.81 -22.00
C ASP A 246 -19.83 -8.60 -21.06
N LEU A 247 -18.89 -8.46 -20.12
CA LEU A 247 -18.98 -7.48 -19.03
C LEU A 247 -17.90 -6.41 -19.09
N GLU A 248 -16.79 -6.57 -19.82
CA GLU A 248 -15.74 -5.55 -19.91
C GLU A 248 -16.28 -4.21 -20.46
N GLU A 249 -17.25 -4.24 -21.38
CA GLU A 249 -17.92 -3.03 -21.90
C GLU A 249 -18.97 -2.43 -20.95
N LYS A 250 -19.47 -3.21 -19.98
CA LYS A 250 -20.57 -2.84 -19.08
C LYS A 250 -20.13 -2.55 -17.66
N ILE A 251 -18.97 -3.06 -17.27
CA ILE A 251 -18.37 -2.84 -15.96
C ILE A 251 -17.95 -1.37 -15.91
N ILE A 252 -18.59 -0.64 -15.01
CA ILE A 252 -18.20 0.73 -14.72
C ILE A 252 -16.95 0.63 -13.85
N ILE A 253 -15.78 0.76 -14.49
CA ILE A 253 -14.53 0.99 -13.76
C ILE A 253 -14.69 2.40 -13.16
N ARG A 254 -14.88 2.50 -11.85
CA ARG A 254 -14.83 3.78 -11.14
C ARG A 254 -13.46 4.39 -11.44
N ARG A 255 -13.43 5.39 -12.30
CA ARG A 255 -12.32 6.33 -12.43
C ARG A 255 -12.43 7.33 -11.31
#